data_AF-A0AAV2SA39-F1
#
_entry.id   AF-A0AAV2SA39-F1
#
_cell.length_a   1.000
_cell.length_b   1.000
_cell.length_c   1.000
_cell.angle_alpha   90.00
_cell.angle_beta   90.00
_cell.angle_gamma   90.00
#
_symmetry.space_group_name_H-M   'P 1'
#
loop_
_entity.id
_entity.type
_entity.pdbx_description
1 polymer ?
#
loop_
_entity_poly.entity_id
_entity_poly.type
_entity_poly.pdbx_seq_one_letter_code
_entity_poly.pdbx_strand_id
1 'polypeptide(L)'
;LAEPPMKGGLLGPTFSCILARQFAQIKHGDRFWYEREYQPKPFTPDQLSSIRSQGLTSILCMVQETADYEFQPDLFLVQDYHENKARNCSKYNTINIDPWKQ
;
A
#
# COMPACT_ATOMS: atom_id res chain seq x y z
N LEU A 1 -23.17 -10.14 7.59
CA LEU A 1 -22.93 -8.90 8.36
C LEU A 1 -24.29 -8.28 8.63
N ALA A 2 -24.64 -8.01 9.89
CA ALA A 2 -25.99 -7.54 10.27
C ALA A 2 -26.13 -6.01 10.28
N GLU A 3 -25.04 -5.29 10.59
CA GLU A 3 -25.04 -3.83 10.60
C GLU A 3 -24.79 -3.26 9.19
N PRO A 4 -25.46 -2.15 8.82
CA PRO A 4 -25.22 -1.49 7.55
C PRO A 4 -23.81 -0.87 7.51
N PRO A 5 -23.15 -0.79 6.34
CA PRO A 5 -21.85 -0.16 6.21
C PRO A 5 -21.84 1.31 6.62
N MET A 6 -20.75 1.75 7.22
CA MET A 6 -20.50 3.18 7.47
C MET A 6 -20.31 3.93 6.13
N LYS A 7 -20.60 5.24 6.10
CA LYS A 7 -20.42 6.07 4.90
C LYS A 7 -18.98 5.96 4.37
N GLY A 8 -18.82 5.48 3.13
CA GLY A 8 -17.51 5.30 2.49
C GLY A 8 -16.73 4.05 2.94
N GLY A 9 -17.32 3.19 3.79
CA GLY A 9 -16.71 1.95 4.26
C GLY A 9 -17.49 0.72 3.81
N LEU A 10 -16.88 -0.45 4.00
CA LEU A 10 -17.49 -1.76 3.70
C LEU A 10 -18.14 -2.43 4.92
N LEU A 11 -17.88 -1.92 6.12
CA LEU A 11 -18.23 -2.56 7.39
C LEU A 11 -19.13 -1.67 8.24
N GLY A 12 -19.98 -2.32 9.03
CA GLY A 12 -20.79 -1.64 10.04
C GLY A 12 -19.97 -1.21 11.27
N PRO A 13 -20.56 -0.36 12.14
CA PRO A 13 -19.86 0.28 13.25
C PRO A 13 -19.09 -0.67 14.17
N THR A 14 -19.66 -1.82 14.54
CA THR A 14 -19.03 -2.78 15.45
C THR A 14 -17.77 -3.38 14.83
N PHE A 15 -17.85 -3.85 13.57
CA PHE A 15 -16.69 -4.46 12.91
C PHE A 15 -15.62 -3.43 12.57
N SER A 16 -16.01 -2.21 12.19
CA SER A 16 -15.09 -1.09 12.01
C SER A 16 -14.33 -0.77 13.31
N CYS A 17 -15.01 -0.74 14.46
CA CYS A 17 -14.37 -0.51 15.76
C CYS A 17 -13.36 -1.60 16.10
N ILE A 18 -13.76 -2.87 15.96
CA ILE A 18 -12.88 -4.02 16.27
C ILE A 18 -11.62 -3.99 15.38
N LEU A 19 -11.79 -3.82 14.07
CA LEU A 19 -10.66 -3.80 13.14
C LEU A 19 -9.76 -2.57 13.35
N ALA A 20 -10.34 -1.38 13.52
CA ALA A 20 -9.56 -0.16 13.76
C ALA A 20 -8.70 -0.31 15.02
N ARG A 21 -9.27 -0.86 16.11
CA ARG A 21 -8.51 -1.16 17.33
C ARG A 21 -7.40 -2.16 17.06
N GLN A 22 -7.68 -3.25 16.36
CA GLN A 22 -6.67 -4.27 16.06
C GLN A 22 -5.51 -3.72 15.22
N PHE A 23 -5.80 -2.99 14.15
CA PHE A 23 -4.77 -2.37 13.31
C PHE A 23 -3.96 -1.30 14.06
N ALA A 24 -4.62 -0.49 14.89
CA ALA A 24 -3.92 0.49 15.73
C ALA A 24 -2.97 -0.19 16.73
N GLN A 25 -3.40 -1.27 17.39
CA GLN A 25 -2.55 -2.01 18.33
C GLN A 25 -1.35 -2.67 17.62
N ILE A 26 -1.54 -3.21 16.41
CA ILE A 26 -0.42 -3.78 15.64
C ILE A 26 0.58 -2.68 15.24
N LYS A 27 0.10 -1.55 14.68
CA LYS A 27 0.96 -0.42 14.29
C LYS A 27 1.71 0.19 15.49
N HIS A 28 0.99 0.45 16.58
CA HIS A 28 1.55 1.13 17.77
C HIS A 28 2.25 0.19 18.75
N GLY A 29 2.00 -1.11 18.70
CA GLY A 29 2.70 -2.12 19.50
C GLY A 29 3.97 -2.66 18.84
N ASP A 30 4.09 -2.54 17.52
CA ASP A 30 5.28 -3.00 16.80
C ASP A 30 6.45 -2.03 16.96
N ARG A 31 7.49 -2.47 17.67
CA ARG A 31 8.75 -1.75 17.86
C ARG A 31 9.50 -1.49 16.54
N PHE A 32 9.29 -2.34 15.55
CA PHE A 32 9.92 -2.27 14.23
C PHE A 32 9.00 -1.73 13.14
N TRP A 33 7.88 -1.12 13.52
CA TRP A 33 7.01 -0.44 12.57
C TRP A 33 7.82 0.53 11.70
N TYR A 34 7.73 0.38 10.38
CA TYR A 34 8.69 0.97 9.44
C TYR A 34 8.80 2.51 9.52
N GLU A 35 7.73 3.21 9.91
CA GLU A 35 7.73 4.68 10.04
C GLU A 35 8.30 5.18 11.38
N ARG A 36 8.68 4.30 12.31
CA ARG A 36 9.22 4.73 13.60
C ARG A 36 10.64 5.24 13.45
N GLU A 37 10.86 6.44 13.97
CA GLU A 37 12.18 7.06 14.12
C GLU A 37 12.97 6.44 15.28
N TYR A 38 12.29 6.05 16.36
CA TYR A 38 12.92 5.53 17.59
C TYR A 38 13.01 3.99 17.63
N GLN A 39 13.34 3.34 16.51
CA GLN A 39 13.61 1.90 16.45
C GLN A 39 15.14 1.64 16.32
N PRO A 40 15.66 0.42 16.55
CA PRO A 40 17.12 0.17 16.54
C PRO A 40 17.82 0.52 15.24
N LYS A 41 17.10 0.43 14.11
CA LYS A 41 17.58 0.74 12.76
C LYS A 41 16.44 1.42 11.98
N PRO A 42 16.18 2.71 12.22
CA PRO A 42 15.11 3.40 11.52
C PRO A 42 15.49 3.59 10.05
N PHE A 43 14.49 3.59 9.17
CA PHE A 43 14.70 4.02 7.80
C PHE A 43 15.04 5.51 7.75
N THR A 44 15.93 5.91 6.85
CA THR A 44 16.20 7.33 6.58
C THR A 44 14.99 7.99 5.88
N PRO A 45 14.90 9.33 5.88
CA PRO A 45 13.84 10.02 5.13
C PRO A 45 13.80 9.63 3.64
N ASP A 46 14.95 9.43 3.00
CA ASP A 46 15.04 9.03 1.59
C ASP A 46 14.57 7.59 1.38
N GLN A 47 14.92 6.69 2.30
CA GLN A 47 14.41 5.31 2.31
C GLN A 47 12.89 5.26 2.49
N LEU A 48 12.34 6.06 3.42
CA LEU A 48 10.89 6.16 3.62
C LEU A 48 10.18 6.75 2.39
N SER A 49 10.79 7.74 1.73
CA SER A 49 10.26 8.32 0.49
C SER A 49 10.15 7.25 -0.62
N SER A 50 11.20 6.44 -0.78
CA SER A 50 11.19 5.32 -1.74
C SER A 50 10.15 4.25 -1.40
N ILE A 51 9.96 3.90 -0.12
CA ILE A 51 8.91 2.95 0.28
C ILE A 51 7.52 3.52 -0.04
N ARG A 52 7.29 4.81 0.26
CA ARG A 52 5.98 5.47 0.09
C ARG A 52 5.60 5.70 -1.38
N SER A 53 6.56 5.76 -2.30
CA SER A 53 6.25 5.87 -3.73
C SER A 53 5.68 4.58 -4.32
N GLN A 54 5.73 3.45 -3.60
CA GLN A 54 5.28 2.17 -4.09
C GLN A 54 3.80 1.93 -3.79
N GLY A 55 3.04 1.58 -4.84
CA GLY A 55 1.70 0.99 -4.74
C GLY A 55 1.72 -0.51 -5.04
N LEU A 56 0.63 -1.20 -4.68
CA LEU A 56 0.49 -2.64 -4.96
C LEU A 56 0.63 -2.96 -6.46
N THR A 57 0.19 -2.05 -7.34
CA THR A 57 0.33 -2.17 -8.79
C THR A 57 1.79 -2.27 -9.23
N SER A 58 2.63 -1.39 -8.70
CA SER A 58 4.08 -1.42 -8.97
C SER A 58 4.69 -2.73 -8.48
N ILE A 59 4.28 -3.21 -7.28
CA ILE A 59 4.74 -4.49 -6.73
C ILE A 59 4.34 -5.66 -7.63
N LEU A 60 3.08 -5.74 -8.05
CA LEU A 60 2.62 -6.81 -8.94
C LEU A 60 3.37 -6.79 -10.28
N CYS A 61 3.58 -5.61 -10.87
CA CYS A 61 4.36 -5.46 -12.09
C CYS A 61 5.81 -5.91 -11.93
N MET A 62 6.44 -5.68 -10.79
CA MET A 62 7.82 -6.15 -10.55
C MET A 62 7.94 -7.67 -10.45
N VAL A 63 6.88 -8.37 -10.06
CA VAL A 63 6.87 -9.84 -9.93
C VAL A 63 6.52 -10.54 -11.25
N GLN A 64 5.94 -9.83 -12.23
CA GLN A 64 5.62 -10.43 -13.53
C GLN A 64 6.87 -10.71 -14.35
N GLU A 65 6.86 -11.82 -15.08
CA GLU A 65 7.97 -12.23 -15.96
C GLU A 65 8.08 -11.37 -17.22
N THR A 66 6.96 -10.80 -17.69
CA THR A 66 6.91 -9.97 -18.90
C THR A 66 6.30 -8.61 -18.59
N ALA A 67 6.72 -7.59 -19.34
CA ALA A 67 6.19 -6.23 -19.15
C ALA A 67 4.79 -6.05 -19.78
N ASP A 68 4.26 -7.06 -20.48
CA ASP A 68 3.00 -6.99 -21.24
C ASP A 68 1.75 -7.07 -20.36
N TYR A 69 1.91 -7.39 -19.07
CA TYR A 69 0.79 -7.34 -18.13
C TYR A 69 0.30 -5.91 -17.95
N GLU A 70 -1.03 -5.78 -17.83
CA GLU A 70 -1.69 -4.52 -17.57
C GLU A 70 -2.43 -4.58 -16.25
N PHE A 71 -2.27 -3.55 -15.43
CA PHE A 71 -2.99 -3.37 -14.19
C PHE A 71 -3.51 -1.94 -14.09
N GLN A 72 -4.61 -1.74 -13.38
CA GLN A 72 -5.09 -0.39 -13.08
C GLN A 72 -4.19 0.32 -12.04
N PRO A 73 -4.10 1.67 -12.08
CA PRO A 73 -3.34 2.43 -11.10
C PRO A 73 -3.77 2.16 -9.65
N ASP A 74 -5.07 2.18 -9.39
CA ASP A 74 -5.66 1.98 -8.05
C ASP A 74 -6.34 0.60 -7.97
N LEU A 75 -5.57 -0.43 -7.59
CA LEU A 75 -6.04 -1.83 -7.54
C LEU A 75 -7.23 -2.08 -6.61
N PHE A 76 -7.40 -1.26 -5.57
CA PHE A 76 -8.53 -1.41 -4.63
C PHE A 76 -9.81 -0.72 -5.11
N LEU A 77 -9.73 0.10 -6.16
CA LEU A 77 -10.89 0.69 -6.81
C LEU A 77 -11.34 -0.20 -7.96
N VAL A 78 -12.64 -0.13 -8.25
CA VAL A 78 -13.20 -0.75 -9.45
C VAL A 78 -12.52 -0.14 -10.67
N GLN A 79 -12.12 -0.98 -11.61
CA GLN A 79 -11.56 -0.52 -12.87
C GLN A 79 -12.62 0.29 -13.64
N ASP A 80 -12.22 1.42 -14.19
CA ASP A 80 -13.04 2.21 -15.10
C ASP A 80 -12.30 2.43 -16.43
N TYR A 81 -12.98 3.06 -17.39
CA TYR A 81 -12.41 3.32 -18.71
C TYR A 81 -11.74 4.71 -18.82
N HIS A 82 -11.69 5.46 -17.73
CA HIS A 82 -11.21 6.83 -17.66
C HIS A 82 -9.95 6.94 -16.78
N GLU A 83 -10.11 7.19 -15.49
CA GLU A 83 -9.02 7.50 -14.56
C GLU A 83 -8.29 6.23 -14.11
N ASN A 84 -9.04 5.16 -13.80
CA ASN A 84 -8.52 3.89 -13.31
C ASN A 84 -8.46 2.80 -14.39
N LYS A 85 -8.23 3.20 -15.65
CA LYS A 85 -8.03 2.25 -16.75
C LYS A 85 -6.71 1.48 -16.58
N ALA A 86 -6.73 0.17 -16.85
CA ALA A 86 -5.54 -0.65 -16.92
C ALA A 86 -4.48 -0.07 -17.87
N ARG A 87 -3.21 -0.15 -17.44
CA ARG A 87 -2.05 0.33 -18.18
C ARG A 87 -0.97 -0.73 -18.11
N ASN A 88 -0.19 -0.83 -19.17
CA ASN A 88 0.97 -1.70 -19.25
C ASN A 88 1.98 -1.45 -18.12
N CYS A 89 2.59 -2.52 -17.62
CA CYS A 89 3.53 -2.48 -16.50
C CYS A 89 4.74 -1.57 -16.75
N SER A 90 5.13 -1.37 -18.00
CA SER A 90 6.22 -0.45 -18.42
C SER A 90 5.97 1.01 -18.04
N LYS A 91 4.74 1.39 -17.66
CA LYS A 91 4.37 2.75 -17.23
C LYS A 91 4.51 2.98 -15.73
N TYR A 92 4.71 1.93 -14.93
CA TYR A 92 4.85 2.07 -13.49
C TYR A 92 6.32 2.10 -13.09
N ASN A 93 6.65 3.03 -12.20
CA ASN A 93 8.00 3.11 -11.64
C ASN A 93 8.24 1.94 -10.69
N THR A 94 9.47 1.42 -10.71
CA THR A 94 9.94 0.43 -9.75
C THR A 94 10.49 1.11 -8.50
N ILE A 95 10.70 0.34 -7.43
CA ILE A 95 11.23 0.87 -6.17
C ILE A 95 12.66 1.39 -6.35
N ASN A 96 12.93 2.59 -5.86
CA ASN A 96 14.28 3.15 -5.87
C ASN A 96 15.10 2.58 -4.68
N ILE A 97 16.04 1.68 -4.97
CA ILE A 97 16.89 1.06 -3.95
C ILE A 97 18.20 1.82 -3.68
N ASP A 98 18.46 2.93 -4.38
CA ASP A 98 19.68 3.72 -4.19
C ASP A 98 19.90 4.19 -2.75
N PRO A 99 18.87 4.58 -1.96
CA PRO A 99 19.04 4.96 -0.56
C PRO A 99 19.57 3.86 0.37
N TRP A 100 19.74 2.62 -0.11
CA TRP A 100 20.32 1.49 0.64
C TRP A 100 21.74 1.13 0.20
N LYS A 101 22.29 1.80 -0.83
CA LYS A 101 23.68 1.59 -1.25
C LYS A 101 24.64 2.02 -0.12
N GLN A 102 25.61 1.16 0.18
CA GLN A 102 26.69 1.41 1.13
C GLN A 102 27.88 2.05 0.43
#